data_AF-A0A8T5SB37-F1
#
_entry.id   AF-A0A8T5SB37-F1
#
_cell.length_a   1.000
_cell.length_b   1.000
_cell.length_c   1.000
_cell.angle_alpha   90.00
_cell.angle_beta   90.00
_cell.angle_gamma   90.00
#
_symmetry.space_group_name_H-M   'P 1'
#
loop_
_entity.id
_entity.type
_entity.pdbx_description
1 polymer ?
#
loop_
_entity_poly.entity_id
_entity_poly.type
_entity_poly.pdbx_seq_one_letter_code
_entity_poly.pdbx_strand_id
1 'polypeptide(L)' 'MDKARSTIRLLALFSIYFIYKAIVGVIENNSNEVVLWSLITVVYMISLVIAYFVLTRWEKE' A
#
# COMPACT_ATOMS: atom_id res chain seq x y z
N MET A 1 18.46 10.36 0.31
CA MET A 1 17.62 10.54 -0.90
C MET A 1 17.38 9.25 -1.70
N ASP A 2 18.39 8.51 -2.18
CA ASP A 2 18.15 7.30 -3.03
C ASP A 2 17.62 6.08 -2.28
N LYS A 3 18.13 5.80 -1.07
CA LYS A 3 17.70 4.63 -0.29
C LYS A 3 16.23 4.76 0.17
N ALA A 4 15.82 5.88 0.75
CA ALA A 4 14.44 6.10 1.19
C ALA A 4 13.45 6.05 0.02
N ARG A 5 13.80 6.66 -1.13
CA ARG A 5 12.98 6.60 -2.35
C ARG A 5 12.88 5.17 -2.89
N SER A 6 13.97 4.40 -2.85
CA SER A 6 13.99 2.98 -3.24
C SER A 6 13.11 2.13 -2.33
N THR A 7 13.21 2.31 -1.01
CA THR A 7 12.38 1.61 -0.02
C THR A 7 10.89 1.89 -0.22
N ILE A 8 10.50 3.16 -0.42
CA ILE A 8 9.10 3.52 -0.64
C ILE A 8 8.59 2.97 -1.98
N ARG A 9 9.41 2.94 -3.03
CA ARG A 9 9.04 2.28 -4.30
C ARG A 9 8.81 0.78 -4.10
N LEU A 10 9.68 0.11 -3.36
CA LEU A 10 9.55 -1.31 -3.02
C LEU A 10 8.26 -1.58 -2.23
N LEU A 11 7.95 -0.74 -1.24
CA LEU A 11 6.70 -0.82 -0.48
C LEU A 11 5.49 -0.52 -1.37
N ALA A 12 5.57 0.46 -2.27
CA ALA A 12 4.49 0.74 -3.20
C ALA A 12 4.17 -0.46 -4.12
N LEU A 13 5.15 -1.29 -4.47
CA LEU A 13 4.89 -2.51 -5.25
C LEU A 13 4.01 -3.53 -4.52
N PHE A 14 4.01 -3.56 -3.19
CA PHE A 14 3.09 -4.40 -2.42
C PHE A 14 1.62 -4.01 -2.61
N SER A 15 1.32 -2.77 -3.00
CA SER A 15 -0.05 -2.36 -3.30
C SER A 15 -0.68 -3.14 -4.46
N ILE A 16 0.14 -3.61 -5.41
CA ILE A 16 -0.30 -4.43 -6.55
C ILE A 16 -0.88 -5.76 -6.05
N TYR A 17 -0.32 -6.35 -5.00
CA TYR A 17 -0.82 -7.60 -4.42
C TYR A 17 -2.22 -7.43 -3.82
N PHE A 18 -2.49 -6.32 -3.14
CA PHE A 18 -3.81 -6.06 -2.56
C PHE A 18 -4.87 -5.86 -3.65
N ILE A 19 -4.51 -5.16 -4.73
CA ILE A 19 -5.38 -5.00 -5.91
C ILE A 19 -5.68 -6.36 -6.54
N TYR A 20 -4.66 -7.21 -6.70
CA TYR A 20 -4.84 -8.57 -7.20
C TYR A 20 -5.81 -9.38 -6.33
N LYS A 21 -5.66 -9.36 -5.00
CA LYS A 21 -6.57 -10.07 -4.10
C LYS A 21 -8.00 -9.54 -4.15
N ALA A 22 -8.18 -8.23 -4.31
CA ALA A 22 -9.50 -7.65 -4.53
C ALA A 22 -10.14 -8.15 -5.84
N ILE A 23 -9.37 -8.23 -6.94
CA ILE A 23 -9.84 -8.77 -8.22
C ILE A 23 -10.24 -10.26 -8.09
N VAL A 24 -9.43 -11.06 -7.39
CA VAL A 24 -9.76 -12.48 -7.12
C VAL A 24 -11.07 -12.58 -6.34
N GLY A 25 -11.26 -11.77 -5.30
CA GLY A 25 -12.52 -11.74 -4.54
C GLY A 25 -13.73 -11.37 -5.41
N VAL A 26 -13.57 -10.50 -6.41
CA VAL A 26 -14.63 -10.18 -7.38
C VAL A 26 -14.94 -11.38 -8.28
N ILE A 27 -13.91 -12.07 -8.78
CA ILE A 27 -14.07 -13.26 -9.63
C ILE A 27 -14.77 -14.40 -8.87
N GLU A 28 -14.45 -14.57 -7.59
CA GLU A 28 -15.04 -15.59 -6.71
C GLU A 28 -16.42 -15.17 -6.15
N ASN A 29 -16.90 -13.98 -6.51
CA ASN A 29 -18.15 -13.39 -6.02
C ASN A 29 -18.21 -13.33 -4.47
N ASN A 30 -17.05 -13.19 -3.84
CA ASN A 30 -16.87 -13.17 -2.39
C ASN A 30 -16.77 -11.72 -1.91
N SER A 31 -17.92 -11.12 -1.62
CA SER A 31 -18.03 -9.72 -1.18
C SER A 31 -17.22 -9.41 0.08
N ASN A 32 -17.08 -10.38 0.99
CA ASN A 32 -16.28 -10.20 2.21
C ASN A 32 -14.79 -10.03 1.88
N GLU A 33 -14.24 -10.84 0.97
CA GLU A 33 -12.85 -10.67 0.54
C GLU A 33 -12.63 -9.33 -0.17
N VAL A 34 -13.54 -8.93 -1.05
CA VAL A 34 -13.44 -7.65 -1.76
C VAL A 34 -13.41 -6.48 -0.77
N VAL A 35 -14.32 -6.46 0.20
CA VAL A 35 -14.39 -5.40 1.22
C VAL A 35 -13.13 -5.39 2.08
N LEU A 36 -12.68 -6.56 2.54
CA LEU A 36 -11.51 -6.68 3.41
C LEU A 36 -10.22 -6.23 2.71
N TRP A 37 -9.97 -6.71 1.48
CA TRP A 37 -8.78 -6.33 0.72
C TRP A 37 -8.81 -4.86 0.29
N SER A 38 -10.00 -4.31 0.01
CA SER A 38 -10.16 -2.88 -0.27
C SER A 38 -9.82 -2.01 0.95
N LEU A 39 -10.33 -2.38 2.13
CA LEU A 39 -9.99 -1.71 3.40
C LEU A 39 -8.50 -1.75 3.69
N ILE A 40 -7.86 -2.92 3.54
CA ILE A 40 -6.42 -3.08 3.72
C ILE A 40 -5.66 -2.17 2.74
N THR A 41 -6.09 -2.11 1.48
CA THR A 41 -5.46 -1.25 0.47
C THR A 41 -5.51 0.23 0.89
N VAL A 42 -6.66 0.71 1.36
CA VAL A 42 -6.81 2.10 1.81
C VAL A 42 -5.90 2.41 3.00
N VAL A 43 -5.93 1.56 4.04
CA VAL A 43 -5.08 1.73 5.24
C VAL A 43 -3.60 1.69 4.87
N TYR A 44 -3.22 0.81 3.95
CA TYR A 44 -1.85 0.68 3.48
C TYR A 44 -1.37 1.93 2.74
N MET A 45 -2.20 2.49 1.86
CA MET A 45 -1.89 3.72 1.12
C MET A 45 -1.69 4.91 2.07
N ILE A 46 -2.55 5.06 3.08
CA ILE A 46 -2.39 6.10 4.11
C ILE A 46 -1.07 5.89 4.87
N SER A 47 -0.78 4.65 5.26
CA SER A 47 0.47 4.31 5.97
C SER A 47 1.71 4.64 5.15
N LEU A 48 1.68 4.39 3.84
CA LEU A 48 2.74 4.75 2.89
C LEU A 48 2.95 6.26 2.80
N VAL A 49 1.86 7.04 2.74
CA VAL A 49 1.93 8.51 2.72
C VAL A 49 2.58 9.03 3.99
N ILE A 50 2.16 8.54 5.17
CA ILE A 50 2.76 8.93 6.45
C ILE A 50 4.24 8.55 6.47
N ALA A 51 4.59 7.32 6.08
CA ALA A 51 5.98 6.87 6.02
C ALA A 51 6.84 7.75 5.09
N TYR A 52 6.30 8.17 3.94
CA TYR A 52 6.95 9.12 3.04
C TYR A 52 7.25 10.45 3.73
N PHE A 53 6.27 11.02 4.43
CA PHE A 53 6.46 12.27 5.17
C PHE A 53 7.46 12.14 6.32
N VAL A 54 7.41 11.04 7.08
CA VAL A 54 8.35 10.79 8.18
C VAL A 54 9.78 10.68 7.66
N LEU A 55 10.00 9.86 6.63
CA LEU A 55 11.32 9.67 6.03
C LEU A 55 11.87 10.96 5.40
N THR A 56 11.02 11.75 4.73
CA THR A 56 11.44 13.03 4.15
C THR A 56 11.67 14.13 5.18
N ARG A 57 11.00 14.08 6.34
CA ARG A 57 11.23 15.02 7.45
C ARG A 57 12.50 14.67 8.23
N TRP A 58 12.75 13.39 8.48
CA TRP A 58 13.99 12.92 9.13
C TRP A 58 15.25 13.12 8.28
N GLU A 59 15.15 13.18 6.95
CA GLU A 59 16.30 13.52 6.08
C GLU A 59 16.62 15.04 6.05
N LYS A 60 15.78 15.89 6.65
CA LYS A 60 15.98 17.36 6.71
C LYS A 60 16.58 17.86 8.03
N GLU A 61 16.66 17.00 9.05
CA GLU A 61 17.45 17.22 10.28
C GLU A 61 18.83 16.54 10.12
#